data_AF-A0A975E082-F1
#
_entry.id   AF-A0A975E082-F1
#
_cell.length_a   1.000
_cell.length_b   1.000
_cell.length_c   1.000
_cell.angle_alpha   90.00
_cell.angle_beta   90.00
_cell.angle_gamma   90.00
#
_symmetry.space_group_name_H-M   'P 1'
#
loop_
_entity.id
_entity.type
_entity.pdbx_description
1 polymer ?
#
loop_
_entity_poly.entity_id
_entity_poly.type
_entity_poly.pdbx_seq_one_letter_code
_entity_poly.pdbx_strand_id
1 'polypeptide(L)'
;MNFIPPVPGSALALAMLALCGCAATSSTQFRPSPQPPVCRASAAAVVVWAPQWRPDQKDVPAREAAAAEGIDRFFKDSGCFASVSVRRVAQLSASAIQSAASDAAPRHDRLVAIAVRELGPVVRIGTSLALVEGGTEVVLDIEEYRLPSSAPRSFSVHWAHGGPGVIKGVATLPQDIQAALKAGLQPGSR
;
A
#
# COMPACT_ATOMS: atom_id res chain seq x y z
N MET A 1 27.09 -51.65 57.79
CA MET A 1 27.13 -51.74 56.32
C MET A 1 25.85 -51.14 55.78
N ASN A 2 25.92 -49.97 55.14
CA ASN A 2 24.81 -49.40 54.35
C ASN A 2 25.34 -49.08 52.96
N PHE A 3 24.75 -49.72 51.96
CA PHE A 3 25.06 -49.56 50.54
C PHE A 3 24.55 -48.21 50.02
N ILE A 4 25.42 -47.46 49.34
CA ILE A 4 25.08 -46.27 48.55
C ILE A 4 25.01 -46.70 47.08
N PRO A 5 23.89 -46.52 46.35
CA PRO A 5 23.88 -46.69 44.91
C PRO A 5 24.33 -45.39 44.20
N PRO A 6 25.06 -45.46 43.07
CA PRO A 6 25.31 -44.31 42.22
C PRO A 6 24.12 -44.10 41.27
N VAL A 7 23.63 -42.87 41.18
CA VAL A 7 22.65 -42.48 40.15
C VAL A 7 23.43 -41.95 38.94
N PRO A 8 23.24 -42.50 37.72
CA PRO A 8 23.91 -42.03 36.52
C PRO A 8 23.26 -40.75 35.99
N GLY A 9 24.04 -40.00 35.22
CA GLY A 9 23.79 -38.62 34.86
C GLY A 9 22.50 -38.33 34.08
N SER A 10 22.14 -37.06 34.11
CA SER A 10 21.24 -36.46 33.12
C SER A 10 21.68 -35.01 32.93
N ALA A 11 22.44 -34.80 31.85
CA ALA A 11 22.68 -33.49 31.27
C ALA A 11 21.34 -32.92 30.81
N LEU A 12 20.76 -31.99 31.56
CA LEU A 12 19.61 -31.23 31.08
C LEU A 12 20.14 -30.15 30.11
N ALA A 13 20.20 -30.52 28.84
CA ALA A 13 20.47 -29.60 27.75
C ALA A 13 19.38 -28.52 27.71
N LEU A 14 19.81 -27.28 27.91
CA LEU A 14 19.01 -26.06 27.80
C LEU A 14 18.70 -25.81 26.31
N ALA A 15 17.70 -26.49 25.76
CA ALA A 15 17.18 -26.21 24.42
C ALA A 15 16.20 -25.02 24.50
N MET A 16 16.72 -23.81 24.35
CA MET A 16 15.91 -22.61 24.07
C MET A 16 15.22 -22.78 22.71
N LEU A 17 13.95 -23.16 22.73
CA LEU A 17 13.05 -23.14 21.57
C LEU A 17 12.78 -21.69 21.16
N ALA A 18 13.57 -21.17 20.22
CA ALA A 18 13.27 -19.95 19.50
C ALA A 18 12.34 -20.25 18.31
N LEU A 19 11.02 -20.17 18.51
CA LEU A 19 10.02 -20.24 17.45
C LEU A 19 8.95 -19.16 17.67
N CYS A 20 9.34 -17.90 17.54
CA CYS A 20 8.41 -16.77 17.35
C CYS A 20 8.50 -16.33 15.89
N GLY A 21 7.62 -16.83 15.03
CA GLY A 21 7.71 -16.58 13.59
C GLY A 21 6.41 -16.63 12.82
N CYS A 22 5.27 -16.25 13.43
CA CYS A 22 4.03 -15.94 12.67
C CYS A 22 3.86 -14.42 12.60
N ALA A 23 4.80 -13.72 11.97
CA ALA A 23 4.67 -12.28 11.76
C ALA A 23 4.07 -12.02 10.39
N ALA A 24 2.90 -11.37 10.35
CA ALA A 24 2.42 -10.76 9.12
C ALA A 24 3.46 -9.73 8.65
N THR A 25 3.88 -9.81 7.40
CA THR A 25 4.90 -8.93 6.83
C THR A 25 4.26 -7.99 5.81
N SER A 26 4.70 -6.74 5.84
CA SER A 26 4.40 -5.76 4.79
C SER A 26 5.57 -5.70 3.83
N SER A 27 5.30 -5.65 2.54
CA SER A 27 6.30 -5.43 1.50
C SER A 27 5.86 -4.34 0.54
N THR A 28 6.82 -3.65 -0.06
CA THR A 28 6.57 -2.61 -1.06
C THR A 28 7.59 -2.73 -2.17
N GLN A 29 7.12 -2.71 -3.41
CA GLN A 29 7.93 -2.79 -4.61
C GLN A 29 7.56 -1.64 -5.55
N PHE A 30 8.58 -1.07 -6.19
CA PHE A 30 8.42 0.00 -7.18
C PHE A 30 8.83 -0.49 -8.57
N ARG A 31 8.16 0.00 -9.62
CA ARG A 31 8.56 -0.23 -11.01
C ARG A 31 8.45 1.07 -11.82
N PRO A 32 9.57 1.63 -12.32
CA PRO A 32 10.96 1.25 -12.02
C PRO A 32 11.33 1.55 -10.56
N SER A 33 12.44 0.97 -10.09
CA SER A 33 13.01 1.22 -8.74
C SER A 33 14.43 1.77 -8.90
N PRO A 34 14.92 2.65 -8.00
CA PRO A 34 14.23 3.27 -6.86
C PRO A 34 13.34 4.45 -7.28
N GLN A 35 12.44 4.88 -6.38
CA GLN A 35 11.60 6.08 -6.58
C GLN A 35 11.86 7.14 -5.51
N PRO A 36 12.15 8.40 -5.90
CA PRO A 36 12.14 9.52 -4.97
C PRO A 36 10.74 9.80 -4.40
N PRO A 37 10.64 10.52 -3.27
CA PRO A 37 9.35 10.94 -2.73
C PRO A 37 8.48 11.70 -3.74
N VAL A 38 7.17 11.47 -3.69
CA VAL A 38 6.17 12.29 -4.40
C VAL A 38 5.67 13.40 -3.49
N CYS A 39 5.47 13.07 -2.21
CA CYS A 39 5.05 14.04 -1.22
C CYS A 39 6.08 15.16 -1.07
N ARG A 40 5.58 16.39 -1.01
CA ARG A 40 6.35 17.60 -0.79
C ARG A 40 5.53 18.53 0.10
N ALA A 41 5.83 18.56 1.39
CA ALA A 41 5.05 19.26 2.40
C ALA A 41 4.90 20.78 2.17
N SER A 42 5.74 21.39 1.33
CA SER A 42 5.65 22.81 0.95
C SER A 42 4.88 23.08 -0.34
N ALA A 43 4.49 22.05 -1.10
CA ALA A 43 3.82 22.18 -2.39
C ALA A 43 2.30 22.17 -2.27
N ALA A 44 1.64 22.79 -3.23
CA ALA A 44 0.20 22.68 -3.41
C ALA A 44 -0.06 21.70 -4.56
N ALA A 45 -0.86 20.66 -4.31
CA ALA A 45 -1.12 19.60 -5.27
C ALA A 45 -2.60 19.45 -5.62
N VAL A 46 -2.86 19.04 -6.86
CA VAL A 46 -4.12 18.41 -7.23
C VAL A 46 -3.89 16.90 -7.39
N VAL A 47 -4.77 16.09 -6.83
CA VAL A 47 -4.75 14.64 -6.98
C VAL A 47 -5.98 14.24 -7.78
N VAL A 48 -5.76 13.55 -8.89
CA VAL A 48 -6.82 12.90 -9.66
C VAL A 48 -6.66 11.39 -9.53
N TRP A 49 -7.76 10.67 -9.33
CA TRP A 49 -7.68 9.22 -9.25
C TRP A 49 -8.86 8.55 -9.94
N ALA A 50 -8.63 7.33 -10.41
CA ALA A 50 -9.69 6.46 -10.93
C ALA A 50 -9.36 4.99 -10.67
N PRO A 51 -10.37 4.13 -10.51
CA PRO A 51 -10.16 2.70 -10.59
C PRO A 51 -9.77 2.27 -12.01
N GLN A 52 -8.90 1.27 -12.10
CA GLN A 52 -8.54 0.54 -13.32
C GLN A 52 -8.54 -0.96 -13.03
N TRP A 53 -9.68 -1.44 -12.57
CA TRP A 53 -9.87 -2.83 -12.18
C TRP A 53 -9.64 -3.80 -13.32
N ARG A 54 -9.17 -5.00 -12.99
CA ARG A 54 -9.24 -6.13 -13.89
C ARG A 54 -10.70 -6.52 -14.19
N PRO A 55 -10.98 -7.16 -15.34
CA PRO A 55 -12.35 -7.49 -15.75
C PRO A 55 -13.14 -8.35 -14.75
N ASP A 56 -12.46 -9.22 -14.00
CA ASP A 56 -13.04 -10.16 -13.03
C ASP A 56 -13.05 -9.62 -11.59
N GLN A 57 -12.81 -8.32 -11.40
CA GLN A 57 -12.80 -7.72 -10.07
C GLN A 57 -14.16 -7.89 -9.39
N LYS A 58 -14.15 -8.56 -8.23
CA LYS A 58 -15.34 -8.75 -7.38
C LYS A 58 -15.58 -7.54 -6.50
N ASP A 59 -16.81 -7.36 -6.03
CA ASP A 59 -17.20 -6.34 -5.05
C ASP A 59 -16.80 -4.91 -5.43
N VAL A 60 -16.84 -4.59 -6.73
CA VAL A 60 -16.38 -3.30 -7.29
C VAL A 60 -16.91 -2.08 -6.51
N PRO A 61 -18.22 -1.96 -6.19
CA PRO A 61 -18.72 -0.79 -5.48
C PRO A 61 -18.08 -0.61 -4.08
N ALA A 62 -17.90 -1.71 -3.34
CA ALA A 62 -17.31 -1.66 -2.00
C ALA A 62 -15.82 -1.27 -2.05
N ARG A 63 -15.09 -1.78 -3.06
CA ARG A 63 -13.67 -1.46 -3.25
C ARG A 63 -13.45 -0.03 -3.70
N GLU A 64 -14.32 0.49 -4.57
CA GLU A 64 -14.26 1.90 -4.96
C GLU A 64 -14.57 2.84 -3.79
N ALA A 65 -15.56 2.50 -2.96
CA ALA A 65 -15.84 3.25 -1.74
C ALA A 65 -14.64 3.23 -0.79
N ALA A 66 -14.02 2.06 -0.58
CA ALA A 66 -12.84 1.93 0.26
C ALA A 66 -11.62 2.68 -0.27
N ALA A 67 -11.38 2.64 -1.60
CA ALA A 67 -10.32 3.40 -2.24
C ALA A 67 -10.55 4.91 -2.07
N ALA A 68 -11.78 5.39 -2.30
CA ALA A 68 -12.13 6.80 -2.12
C ALA A 68 -11.87 7.26 -0.68
N GLU A 69 -12.37 6.50 0.30
CA GLU A 69 -12.20 6.81 1.72
C GLU A 69 -10.72 6.85 2.12
N GLY A 70 -9.94 5.84 1.74
CA GLY A 70 -8.55 5.77 2.15
C GLY A 70 -7.62 6.74 1.40
N ILE A 71 -7.89 7.07 0.13
CA ILE A 71 -7.19 8.13 -0.59
C ILE A 71 -7.46 9.48 0.07
N ASP A 72 -8.74 9.80 0.34
CA ASP A 72 -9.12 11.06 1.00
C ASP A 72 -8.46 11.19 2.38
N ARG A 73 -8.57 10.15 3.21
CA ARG A 73 -7.95 10.13 4.55
C ARG A 73 -6.44 10.25 4.49
N PHE A 74 -5.77 9.56 3.57
CA PHE A 74 -4.31 9.68 3.40
C PHE A 74 -3.90 11.13 3.15
N PHE A 75 -4.53 11.81 2.19
CA PHE A 75 -4.15 13.17 1.82
C PHE A 75 -4.52 14.20 2.88
N LYS A 76 -5.57 13.94 3.66
CA LYS A 76 -5.96 14.74 4.82
C LYS A 76 -4.97 14.63 5.98
N ASP A 77 -4.53 13.41 6.29
CA ASP A 77 -3.85 13.12 7.57
C ASP A 77 -2.33 13.03 7.46
N SER A 78 -1.77 12.76 6.27
CA SER A 78 -0.34 12.47 6.09
C SER A 78 0.58 13.68 6.07
N GLY A 79 0.07 14.89 5.79
CA GLY A 79 0.92 16.06 5.52
C GLY A 79 1.73 15.95 4.22
N CYS A 80 1.28 15.13 3.27
CA CYS A 80 1.98 14.90 1.99
C CYS A 80 2.21 16.20 1.19
N PHE A 81 1.26 17.15 1.27
CA PHE A 81 1.31 18.46 0.61
C PHE A 81 0.82 19.55 1.57
N ALA A 82 1.21 20.81 1.34
CA ALA A 82 0.75 21.97 2.10
C ALA A 82 -0.76 22.18 1.94
N SER A 83 -1.25 21.97 0.72
CA SER A 83 -2.67 21.97 0.38
C SER A 83 -2.92 20.97 -0.74
N VAL A 84 -4.03 20.26 -0.68
CA VAL A 84 -4.36 19.23 -1.66
C VAL A 84 -5.84 19.27 -2.03
N SER A 85 -6.13 19.19 -3.33
CA SER A 85 -7.48 18.96 -3.84
C SER A 85 -7.55 17.56 -4.43
N VAL A 86 -8.35 16.67 -3.85
CA VAL A 86 -8.51 15.29 -4.32
C VAL A 86 -9.82 15.19 -5.12
N ARG A 87 -9.78 14.61 -6.32
CA ARG A 87 -10.98 14.34 -7.12
C ARG A 87 -10.92 12.96 -7.76
N ARG A 88 -12.04 12.24 -7.71
CA ARG A 88 -12.25 11.04 -8.53
C ARG A 88 -12.64 11.46 -9.94
N VAL A 89 -12.07 10.82 -10.95
CA VAL A 89 -12.52 10.92 -12.34
C VAL A 89 -13.05 9.57 -12.82
N ALA A 90 -13.86 9.56 -13.88
CA ALA A 90 -14.38 8.30 -14.42
C ALA A 90 -13.26 7.41 -14.98
N GLN A 91 -12.28 8.03 -15.65
CA GLN A 91 -11.10 7.36 -16.20
C GLN A 91 -9.94 8.34 -16.25
N LEU A 92 -8.73 7.85 -15.93
CA LEU A 92 -7.48 8.58 -16.14
C LEU A 92 -7.13 8.59 -17.63
N SER A 93 -7.69 9.57 -18.34
CA SER A 93 -7.37 9.87 -19.74
C SER A 93 -6.50 11.11 -19.82
N ALA A 94 -5.77 11.27 -20.93
CA ALA A 94 -4.97 12.46 -21.17
C ALA A 94 -5.80 13.76 -21.07
N SER A 95 -7.06 13.74 -21.54
CA SER A 95 -7.96 14.88 -21.42
C SER A 95 -8.35 15.16 -19.97
N ALA A 96 -8.70 14.15 -19.18
CA ALA A 96 -9.04 14.32 -17.77
C ALA A 96 -7.86 14.88 -16.95
N ILE A 97 -6.64 14.40 -17.22
CA ILE A 97 -5.41 14.90 -16.60
C ILE A 97 -5.13 16.34 -17.04
N GLN A 98 -5.26 16.65 -18.34
CA GLN A 98 -5.04 17.99 -18.87
C GLN A 98 -6.05 18.99 -18.32
N SER A 99 -7.34 18.65 -18.25
CA SER A 99 -8.36 19.49 -17.62
C SER A 99 -8.00 19.75 -16.16
N ALA A 100 -7.59 18.71 -15.42
CA ALA A 100 -7.17 18.88 -14.04
C ALA A 100 -5.94 19.76 -13.86
N ALA A 101 -4.95 19.63 -14.74
CA ALA A 101 -3.76 20.48 -14.76
C ALA A 101 -4.13 21.94 -15.06
N SER A 102 -4.97 22.19 -16.06
CA SER A 102 -5.42 23.53 -16.46
C SER A 102 -6.22 24.22 -15.35
N ASP A 103 -7.10 23.51 -14.66
CA ASP A 103 -7.85 24.04 -13.51
C ASP A 103 -6.91 24.42 -12.34
N ALA A 104 -5.82 23.66 -12.16
CA ALA A 104 -4.96 23.72 -11.00
C ALA A 104 -3.76 24.66 -11.15
N ALA A 105 -3.25 24.85 -12.37
CA ALA A 105 -2.02 25.59 -12.68
C ALA A 105 -1.91 27.00 -12.04
N PRO A 106 -2.99 27.77 -11.82
CA PRO A 106 -2.88 29.06 -11.15
C PRO A 106 -2.58 28.98 -9.64
N ARG A 107 -2.77 27.81 -9.01
CA ARG A 107 -2.77 27.64 -7.54
C ARG A 107 -1.93 26.46 -7.04
N HIS A 108 -1.54 25.55 -7.93
CA HIS A 108 -0.86 24.30 -7.59
C HIS A 108 0.35 24.13 -8.50
N ASP A 109 1.47 23.67 -7.93
CA ASP A 109 2.70 23.37 -8.67
C ASP A 109 2.87 21.86 -8.95
N ARG A 110 1.93 21.03 -8.46
CA ARG A 110 1.92 19.58 -8.64
C ARG A 110 0.56 19.04 -9.06
N LEU A 111 0.60 18.05 -9.94
CA LEU A 111 -0.53 17.15 -10.20
C LEU A 111 -0.05 15.71 -10.00
N VAL A 112 -0.84 14.91 -9.28
CA VAL A 112 -0.60 13.48 -9.10
C VAL A 112 -1.81 12.72 -9.64
N ALA A 113 -1.61 11.87 -10.63
CA ALA A 113 -2.61 10.92 -11.11
C ALA A 113 -2.38 9.56 -10.47
N ILE A 114 -3.44 8.93 -9.95
CA ILE A 114 -3.38 7.64 -9.25
C ILE A 114 -4.40 6.67 -9.86
N ALA A 115 -3.92 5.65 -10.57
CA ALA A 115 -4.77 4.54 -11.00
C ALA A 115 -4.77 3.46 -9.91
N VAL A 116 -5.94 3.07 -9.43
CA VAL A 116 -6.06 1.93 -8.49
C VAL A 116 -6.35 0.68 -9.29
N ARG A 117 -5.33 -0.18 -9.45
CA ARG A 117 -5.38 -1.38 -10.30
C ARG A 117 -5.86 -2.59 -9.52
N GLU A 118 -5.39 -2.69 -8.28
CA GLU A 118 -5.74 -3.76 -7.36
C GLU A 118 -5.94 -3.17 -5.96
N LEU A 119 -6.96 -3.67 -5.26
CA LEU A 119 -7.22 -3.35 -3.86
C LEU A 119 -8.02 -4.50 -3.29
N GLY A 120 -7.38 -5.40 -2.55
CA GLY A 120 -8.14 -6.53 -2.04
C GLY A 120 -7.40 -7.60 -1.28
N PRO A 121 -8.17 -8.43 -0.55
CA PRO A 121 -7.64 -9.64 0.04
C PRO A 121 -7.11 -10.58 -1.05
N VAL A 122 -5.99 -11.22 -0.75
CA VAL A 122 -5.43 -12.31 -1.55
C VAL A 122 -5.30 -13.54 -0.67
N VAL A 123 -5.53 -14.71 -1.25
CA VAL A 123 -5.31 -16.00 -0.59
C VAL A 123 -4.35 -16.79 -1.46
N ARG A 124 -3.23 -17.18 -0.87
CA ARG A 124 -2.23 -18.04 -1.50
C ARG A 124 -2.27 -19.40 -0.81
N ILE A 125 -2.43 -20.45 -1.60
CA ILE A 125 -2.40 -21.83 -1.12
C ILE A 125 -0.99 -22.34 -1.37
N GLY A 126 -0.21 -22.53 -0.32
CA GLY A 126 1.15 -23.05 -0.41
C GLY A 126 1.18 -24.53 -0.82
N THR A 127 2.31 -24.99 -1.35
CA THR A 127 2.57 -26.40 -1.72
C THR A 127 2.82 -27.31 -0.50
N SER A 128 2.90 -26.74 0.71
CA SER A 128 3.05 -27.48 1.97
C SER A 128 1.70 -27.58 2.67
N LEU A 129 1.33 -28.79 3.11
CA LEU A 129 0.00 -29.24 3.54
C LEU A 129 -0.65 -28.52 4.75
N ALA A 130 -0.16 -27.35 5.18
CA ALA A 130 -0.68 -26.68 6.38
C ALA A 130 -0.62 -25.13 6.38
N LEU A 131 -0.26 -24.46 5.28
CA LEU A 131 -0.24 -22.98 5.26
C LEU A 131 -1.15 -22.39 4.19
N VAL A 132 -2.34 -21.97 4.63
CA VAL A 132 -3.12 -20.94 3.95
C VAL A 132 -2.51 -19.60 4.34
N GLU A 133 -1.93 -18.90 3.38
CA GLU A 133 -1.44 -17.55 3.56
C GLU A 133 -2.48 -16.58 3.01
N GLY A 134 -3.16 -15.88 3.91
CA GLY A 134 -3.98 -14.76 3.50
C GLY A 134 -3.22 -13.45 3.64
N GLY A 135 -3.75 -12.44 2.98
CA GLY A 135 -3.18 -11.11 2.98
C GLY A 135 -4.04 -10.17 2.19
N THR A 136 -3.46 -9.04 1.84
CA THR A 136 -4.06 -8.04 0.97
C THR A 136 -2.98 -7.49 0.06
N GLU A 137 -3.38 -7.12 -1.15
CA GLU A 137 -2.53 -6.46 -2.13
C GLU A 137 -3.19 -5.17 -2.58
N VAL A 138 -2.34 -4.19 -2.85
CA VAL A 138 -2.70 -2.91 -3.45
C VAL A 138 -1.71 -2.62 -4.56
N VAL A 139 -2.21 -2.37 -5.76
CA VAL A 139 -1.40 -1.97 -6.90
C VAL A 139 -1.87 -0.60 -7.38
N LEU A 140 -0.94 0.35 -7.40
CA LEU A 140 -1.17 1.72 -7.85
C LEU A 140 -0.25 2.04 -9.02
N ASP A 141 -0.79 2.67 -10.05
CA ASP A 141 0.05 3.37 -11.04
C ASP A 141 -0.02 4.87 -10.73
N ILE A 142 1.16 5.49 -10.62
CA ILE A 142 1.34 6.89 -10.22
C ILE A 142 1.96 7.65 -11.37
N GLU A 143 1.40 8.81 -11.69
CA GLU A 143 2.01 9.82 -12.56
C GLU A 143 2.12 11.14 -11.81
N GLU A 144 3.33 11.67 -11.65
CA GLU A 144 3.57 12.97 -11.05
C GLU A 144 3.99 13.98 -12.12
N TYR A 145 3.27 15.10 -12.17
CA TYR A 145 3.56 16.24 -13.02
C TYR A 145 4.02 17.42 -12.16
N ARG A 146 5.08 18.09 -12.61
CA ARG A 146 5.42 19.43 -12.12
C ARG A 146 4.78 20.44 -13.04
N LEU A 147 3.75 21.14 -12.60
CA LEU A 147 3.05 22.08 -13.47
C LEU A 147 3.94 23.30 -13.78
N PRO A 148 3.90 23.84 -15.01
CA PRO A 148 3.03 23.45 -16.14
C PRO A 148 3.62 22.38 -17.08
N SER A 149 4.69 21.67 -16.70
CA SER A 149 5.27 20.60 -17.52
C SER A 149 4.26 19.49 -17.78
N SER A 150 4.18 19.07 -19.04
CA SER A 150 3.32 17.98 -19.50
C SER A 150 3.97 16.59 -19.42
N ALA A 151 5.29 16.51 -19.19
CA ALA A 151 5.98 15.23 -19.06
C ALA A 151 5.89 14.72 -17.61
N PRO A 152 5.19 13.59 -17.35
CA PRO A 152 5.14 13.02 -16.02
C PRO A 152 6.38 12.19 -15.69
N ARG A 153 6.65 12.06 -14.39
CA ARG A 153 7.33 10.89 -13.85
C ARG A 153 6.28 9.82 -13.57
N SER A 154 6.41 8.64 -14.18
CA SER A 154 5.47 7.53 -13.99
C SER A 154 6.12 6.32 -13.34
N PHE A 155 5.42 5.66 -12.42
CA PHE A 155 5.85 4.42 -11.78
C PHE A 155 4.68 3.67 -11.16
N SER A 156 4.84 2.36 -10.97
CA SER A 156 3.89 1.52 -10.24
C SER A 156 4.38 1.24 -8.83
N VAL A 157 3.45 1.16 -7.88
CA VAL A 157 3.64 0.73 -6.50
C VAL A 157 2.84 -0.56 -6.30
N HIS A 158 3.53 -1.63 -5.93
CA HIS A 158 2.90 -2.84 -5.45
C HIS A 158 3.16 -2.98 -3.96
N TRP A 159 2.10 -2.88 -3.16
CA TRP A 159 2.13 -3.05 -1.72
C TRP A 159 1.37 -4.32 -1.34
N ALA A 160 1.95 -5.12 -0.45
CA ALA A 160 1.31 -6.32 0.05
C ALA A 160 1.48 -6.41 1.56
N HIS A 161 0.46 -6.92 2.24
CA HIS A 161 0.53 -7.24 3.66
C HIS A 161 -0.18 -8.55 3.94
N GLY A 162 0.55 -9.52 4.49
CA GLY A 162 0.00 -10.84 4.75
C GLY A 162 0.98 -11.77 5.44
N GLY A 163 0.56 -12.99 5.65
CA GLY A 163 1.37 -14.04 6.26
C GLY A 163 0.53 -15.26 6.63
N PRO A 164 1.18 -16.27 7.23
CA PRO A 164 0.51 -17.49 7.67
C PRO A 164 -0.68 -17.19 8.60
N GLY A 165 -1.87 -17.71 8.27
CA GLY A 165 -3.06 -17.58 9.12
C GLY A 165 -3.73 -16.19 9.15
N VAL A 166 -3.27 -15.23 8.33
CA VAL A 166 -3.92 -13.91 8.24
C VAL A 166 -5.21 -14.01 7.43
N ILE A 167 -6.34 -13.58 7.98
CA ILE A 167 -7.60 -13.43 7.24
C ILE A 167 -7.95 -11.95 7.24
N LYS A 168 -7.86 -11.30 6.08
CA LYS A 168 -8.29 -9.91 5.89
C LYS A 168 -9.61 -9.87 5.13
N GLY A 169 -10.56 -9.12 5.68
CA GLY A 169 -11.82 -8.81 5.02
C GLY A 169 -11.77 -7.46 4.31
N VAL A 170 -12.85 -7.12 3.61
CA VAL A 170 -12.96 -5.83 2.88
C VAL A 170 -12.98 -4.59 3.80
N ALA A 171 -13.19 -4.78 5.11
CA ALA A 171 -13.23 -3.69 6.08
C ALA A 171 -11.88 -3.00 6.30
N THR A 172 -10.75 -3.66 5.99
CA THR A 172 -9.41 -3.07 6.15
C THR A 172 -8.92 -2.32 4.89
N LEU A 173 -9.67 -2.37 3.79
CA LEU A 173 -9.23 -1.82 2.50
C LEU A 173 -8.93 -0.32 2.55
N PRO A 174 -9.68 0.54 3.27
CA PRO A 174 -9.31 1.95 3.43
C PRO A 174 -7.96 2.13 4.14
N GLN A 175 -7.58 1.25 5.06
CA GLN A 175 -6.29 1.30 5.75
C GLN A 175 -5.18 0.74 4.88
N ASP A 176 -5.48 -0.30 4.09
CA ASP A 176 -4.54 -0.94 3.18
C ASP A 176 -4.13 0.03 2.05
N ILE A 177 -5.08 0.78 1.47
CA ILE A 177 -4.78 1.83 0.48
C ILE A 177 -3.96 2.98 1.11
N GLN A 178 -4.25 3.39 2.36
CA GLN A 178 -3.44 4.40 3.06
C GLN A 178 -2.01 3.92 3.30
N ALA A 179 -1.82 2.65 3.67
CA ALA A 179 -0.51 2.07 3.87
C ALA A 179 0.29 2.01 2.55
N ALA A 180 -0.38 1.61 1.46
CA ALA A 180 0.21 1.62 0.12
C ALA A 180 0.60 3.03 -0.35
N LEU A 181 -0.27 4.03 -0.14
CA LEU A 181 0.01 5.43 -0.45
C LEU A 181 1.14 6.00 0.40
N LYS A 182 1.20 5.67 1.70
CA LYS A 182 2.29 6.07 2.57
C LYS A 182 3.62 5.50 2.11
N ALA A 183 3.65 4.21 1.76
CA ALA A 183 4.86 3.57 1.25
C ALA A 183 5.25 4.12 -0.14
N GLY A 184 4.27 4.36 -1.01
CA GLY A 184 4.46 4.78 -2.39
C GLY A 184 4.80 6.25 -2.59
N LEU A 185 4.12 7.15 -1.87
CA LEU A 185 4.26 8.60 -2.01
C LEU A 185 5.27 9.20 -1.04
N GLN A 186 5.62 8.46 0.03
CA GLN A 186 6.69 8.77 0.98
C GLN A 186 6.54 10.17 1.61
N PRO A 187 5.47 10.42 2.40
CA PRO A 187 5.36 11.65 3.19
C PRO A 187 6.53 11.73 4.18
N GLY A 188 7.08 12.94 4.38
CA GLY A 188 8.14 13.17 5.35
C GLY A 188 7.71 12.84 6.78
N SER A 189 8.68 12.65 7.68
CA SER A 189 8.40 12.63 9.12
C SER A 189 7.86 14.00 9.52
N ARG A 190 6.64 14.04 10.07
CA ARG A 190 6.03 15.23 10.66
C ARG A 190 6.86 15.75 11.83
#